data_AF-A0A535FSL7-F1
#
_entry.id   AF-A0A535FSL7-F1
#
_cell.length_a   1.000
_cell.length_b   1.000
_cell.length_c   1.000
_cell.angle_alpha   90.00
_cell.angle_beta   90.00
_cell.angle_gamma   90.00
#
_symmetry.space_group_name_H-M   'P 1'
#
loop_
_entity.id
_entity.type
_entity.pdbx_description
1 polymer ?
#
loop_
_entity_poly.entity_id
_entity_poly.type
_entity_poly.pdbx_seq_one_letter_code
_entity_poly.pdbx_strand_id
1 'polypeptide(L)'
;MSRSTDITFTCPCGNVFNSPIYEYVNVADDPQLQYTVLAGLLNVSTCPICGRRAALSRPFIYSDPAHSLLAYVHPSPDVPEEARQLILEKLRNVYQQADAETAYLDSTEERAHREGSHNGNGTATGTKQSQEMPHLHVVFGLDQLSELINASLSQDERLGRLALSTHSRSNAERGQFLDIARKLASEMKCQVEVEELPDEYTVWLYGSRRQIGALMRELAPRG
;
A
#
# COMPACT_ATOMS: atom_id res chain seq x y z
N MET A 1 5.56 -7.29 -7.63
CA MET A 1 6.07 -6.40 -6.56
C MET A 1 5.51 -5.00 -6.80
N SER A 2 5.44 -4.17 -5.76
CA SER A 2 5.08 -2.75 -5.89
C SER A 2 6.11 -1.99 -6.72
N ARG A 3 5.70 -0.86 -7.33
CA ARG A 3 6.57 -0.01 -8.16
C ARG A 3 6.54 1.42 -7.65
N SER A 4 7.73 1.98 -7.48
CA SER A 4 7.94 3.36 -7.06
C SER A 4 9.06 4.00 -7.88
N THR A 5 9.03 5.33 -7.92
CA THR A 5 10.08 6.17 -8.50
C THR A 5 10.62 7.09 -7.40
N ASP A 6 11.94 7.18 -7.28
CA ASP A 6 12.55 8.12 -6.34
C ASP A 6 12.44 9.56 -6.86
N ILE A 7 11.95 10.46 -6.01
CA ILE A 7 11.81 11.88 -6.32
C ILE A 7 12.61 12.70 -5.32
N THR A 8 13.28 13.74 -5.81
CA THR A 8 13.99 14.72 -5.00
C THR A 8 13.04 15.80 -4.49
N PHE A 9 13.01 15.98 -3.17
CA PHE A 9 12.25 17.02 -2.47
C PHE A 9 13.18 18.12 -1.98
N THR A 10 12.74 19.37 -2.14
CA THR A 10 13.36 20.54 -1.51
C THR A 10 12.44 21.06 -0.43
N CYS A 11 12.84 20.90 0.83
CA CYS A 11 12.07 21.40 1.97
C CYS A 11 12.24 22.92 2.13
N PRO A 12 11.22 23.67 2.60
CA PRO A 12 11.35 25.10 2.93
C PRO A 12 12.47 25.43 3.93
N CYS A 13 12.96 24.46 4.72
CA CYS A 13 14.13 24.65 5.59
C CYS A 13 15.49 24.60 4.85
N GLY A 14 15.49 24.34 3.54
CA GLY A 14 16.68 24.24 2.70
C GLY A 14 17.21 22.81 2.49
N ASN A 15 16.74 21.83 3.29
CA ASN A 15 17.18 20.44 3.13
C ASN A 15 16.65 19.82 1.82
N VAL A 16 17.53 19.12 1.11
CA VAL A 16 17.21 18.36 -0.11
C VAL A 16 17.35 16.87 0.20
N PHE A 17 16.33 16.08 -0.13
CA PHE A 17 16.30 14.65 0.17
C PHE A 17 15.48 13.88 -0.85
N ASN A 18 15.76 12.59 -1.01
CA ASN A 18 15.01 11.71 -1.91
C ASN A 18 14.00 10.88 -1.11
N SER A 19 12.86 10.60 -1.72
CA SER A 19 11.83 9.72 -1.16
C SER A 19 11.12 8.96 -2.29
N PRO A 20 10.81 7.67 -2.09
CA PRO A 20 10.10 6.88 -3.09
C PRO A 20 8.63 7.32 -3.19
N ILE A 21 8.15 7.43 -4.42
CA ILE A 21 6.74 7.67 -4.71
C ILE A 21 6.18 6.48 -5.46
N TYR A 22 5.16 5.85 -4.87
CA TYR A 22 4.49 4.68 -5.41
C TYR A 22 3.51 5.07 -6.52
N GLU A 23 3.63 4.36 -7.64
CA GLU A 23 2.73 4.43 -8.79
C GLU A 23 1.90 3.14 -8.90
N TYR A 24 2.40 2.05 -8.31
CA TYR A 24 1.69 0.79 -8.17
C TYR A 24 1.99 0.17 -6.80
N VAL A 25 0.94 -0.16 -6.06
CA VAL A 25 1.01 -0.85 -4.76
C VAL A 25 0.41 -2.23 -4.94
N ASN A 26 1.21 -3.28 -4.72
CA ASN A 26 0.73 -4.66 -4.65
C ASN A 26 0.91 -5.19 -3.22
N VAL A 27 -0.18 -5.31 -2.48
CA VAL A 27 -0.11 -5.75 -1.07
C VAL A 27 0.07 -7.25 -0.91
N ALA A 28 -0.08 -8.03 -1.98
CA ALA A 28 0.28 -9.46 -1.95
C ALA A 28 1.80 -9.64 -1.81
N ASP A 29 2.58 -8.78 -2.48
CA ASP A 29 4.05 -8.81 -2.42
C ASP A 29 4.59 -7.94 -1.27
N ASP A 30 3.96 -6.78 -1.03
CA ASP A 30 4.37 -5.78 -0.05
C ASP A 30 3.24 -5.48 0.97
N PRO A 31 2.91 -6.40 1.89
CA PRO A 31 1.75 -6.27 2.78
C PRO A 31 1.78 -5.03 3.70
N GLN A 32 2.97 -4.50 3.99
CA GLN A 32 3.13 -3.29 4.81
C GLN A 32 2.48 -2.07 4.16
N LEU A 33 2.45 -2.00 2.83
CA LEU A 33 1.91 -0.85 2.11
C LEU A 33 0.40 -0.70 2.28
N GLN A 34 -0.33 -1.77 2.60
CA GLN A 34 -1.74 -1.68 3.01
C GLN A 34 -1.88 -0.76 4.24
N TYR A 35 -1.05 -0.96 5.25
CA TYR A 35 -1.11 -0.17 6.49
C TYR A 35 -0.54 1.22 6.30
N THR A 36 0.44 1.40 5.41
CA THR A 36 0.92 2.72 4.99
C THR A 36 -0.20 3.52 4.31
N VAL A 37 -1.00 2.89 3.43
CA VAL A 37 -2.19 3.51 2.82
C VAL A 37 -3.23 3.85 3.88
N LEU A 38 -3.62 2.88 4.71
CA LEU A 38 -4.65 3.07 5.74
C LEU A 38 -4.25 4.11 6.80
N ALA A 39 -2.96 4.27 7.06
CA ALA A 39 -2.43 5.31 7.95
C ALA A 39 -2.31 6.69 7.29
N GLY A 40 -2.65 6.83 6.00
CA GLY A 40 -2.53 8.08 5.25
C GLY A 40 -1.08 8.51 5.02
N LEU A 41 -0.15 7.56 4.99
CA LEU A 41 1.29 7.80 4.86
C LEU A 41 1.82 7.54 3.45
N LEU A 42 1.03 6.93 2.56
CA LEU A 42 1.48 6.64 1.20
C LEU A 42 1.76 7.94 0.44
N ASN A 43 2.91 8.00 -0.23
CA ASN A 43 3.37 9.17 -1.00
C ASN A 43 3.46 10.46 -0.16
N VAL A 44 3.63 10.29 1.16
CA VAL A 44 3.98 11.38 2.08
C VAL A 44 5.44 11.25 2.46
N SER A 45 6.17 12.34 2.28
CA SER A 45 7.60 12.42 2.59
C SER A 45 7.83 13.33 3.78
N THR A 46 8.62 12.88 4.76
CA THR A 46 8.96 13.64 5.97
C THR A 46 10.39 14.15 5.87
N CYS A 47 10.59 15.46 6.00
CA CYS A 47 11.92 16.06 5.98
C CYS A 47 12.75 15.57 7.19
N PRO A 48 13.94 14.98 6.99
CA PRO A 48 14.75 14.44 8.08
C PRO A 48 15.37 15.51 8.99
N ILE A 49 15.33 16.79 8.58
CA ILE A 49 15.94 17.90 9.33
C ILE A 49 14.94 18.67 10.18
N CYS A 50 13.71 18.88 9.69
CA CYS A 50 12.73 19.72 10.37
C CYS A 50 11.38 19.03 10.61
N GLY A 51 11.23 17.76 10.26
CA GLY A 51 10.00 16.98 10.45
C GLY A 51 8.82 17.40 9.57
N ARG A 52 8.97 18.43 8.71
CA ARG A 52 7.89 18.88 7.83
C ARG A 52 7.51 17.79 6.84
N ARG A 53 6.22 17.53 6.74
CA ARG A 53 5.64 16.54 5.81
C ARG A 53 5.23 17.21 4.50
N ALA A 54 5.47 16.52 3.40
CA ALA A 54 5.04 16.89 2.07
C ALA A 54 4.34 15.68 1.42
N ALA A 55 3.04 15.80 1.17
CA ALA A 55 2.31 14.83 0.36
C ALA A 55 2.51 15.16 -1.12
N LEU A 56 2.84 14.15 -1.93
CA LEU A 56 2.89 14.32 -3.37
C LEU A 56 1.61 13.79 -4.01
N SER A 57 0.88 14.69 -4.67
CA SER A 57 -0.36 14.37 -5.38
C SER A 57 -0.06 13.62 -6.68
N ARG A 58 0.23 12.32 -6.60
CA ARG A 58 0.39 11.42 -7.74
C ARG A 58 -0.68 10.34 -7.75
N PRO A 59 -1.37 10.11 -8.88
CA PRO A 59 -2.23 8.95 -9.02
C PRO A 59 -1.42 7.66 -8.94
N PHE A 60 -2.04 6.61 -8.42
CA PHE A 60 -1.43 5.28 -8.34
C PHE A 60 -2.50 4.19 -8.45
N ILE A 61 -2.06 2.96 -8.70
CA ILE A 61 -2.91 1.78 -8.71
C ILE A 61 -2.66 1.00 -7.41
N TYR A 62 -3.73 0.66 -6.70
CA TYR A 62 -3.72 -0.25 -5.54
C TYR A 62 -4.25 -1.61 -5.96
N SER A 63 -3.52 -2.67 -5.63
CA SER A 63 -3.88 -4.06 -5.93
C SER A 63 -3.78 -4.91 -4.67
N ASP A 64 -4.89 -5.57 -4.35
CA ASP A 64 -5.04 -6.54 -3.29
C ASP A 64 -5.79 -7.77 -3.83
N PRO A 65 -5.06 -8.72 -4.43
CA PRO A 65 -5.64 -9.94 -4.99
C PRO A 65 -6.34 -10.82 -3.96
N ALA A 66 -5.91 -10.79 -2.69
CA ALA A 66 -6.51 -11.62 -1.64
C ALA A 66 -7.96 -11.21 -1.34
N HIS A 67 -8.28 -9.93 -1.55
CA HIS A 67 -9.61 -9.37 -1.38
C HIS A 67 -10.29 -9.00 -2.71
N SER A 68 -9.78 -9.51 -3.85
CA SER A 68 -10.27 -9.21 -5.20
C SER A 68 -10.41 -7.71 -5.50
N LEU A 69 -9.51 -6.90 -4.95
CA LEU A 69 -9.58 -5.44 -5.02
C LEU A 69 -8.49 -4.90 -5.95
N LEU A 70 -8.94 -4.20 -6.99
CA LEU A 70 -8.09 -3.39 -7.86
C LEU A 70 -8.68 -1.98 -7.93
N ALA A 71 -7.87 -0.97 -7.63
CA ALA A 71 -8.32 0.42 -7.61
C ALA A 71 -7.31 1.36 -8.29
N TYR A 72 -7.79 2.22 -9.18
CA TYR A 72 -7.11 3.44 -9.55
C TYR A 72 -7.46 4.53 -8.54
N VAL A 73 -6.44 5.22 -8.05
CA VAL A 73 -6.56 6.23 -7.00
C VAL A 73 -6.15 7.57 -7.56
N HIS A 74 -7.12 8.47 -7.74
CA HIS A 74 -6.83 9.87 -8.05
C HIS A 74 -6.40 10.57 -6.75
N PRO A 75 -5.34 11.40 -6.75
CA PRO A 75 -4.79 11.96 -5.52
C PRO A 75 -5.68 13.04 -4.88
N SER A 76 -6.49 13.74 -5.69
CA SER A 76 -7.41 14.77 -5.19
C SER A 76 -8.82 14.21 -4.97
N PRO A 77 -9.44 14.42 -3.80
CA PRO A 77 -10.87 14.17 -3.58
C PRO A 77 -11.75 15.23 -4.27
N ASP A 78 -11.25 16.46 -4.41
CA ASP A 78 -12.00 17.63 -4.87
C ASP A 78 -11.89 17.81 -6.39
N VAL A 79 -12.22 16.77 -7.14
CA VAL A 79 -12.26 16.84 -8.61
C VAL A 79 -13.66 17.30 -9.05
N PRO A 80 -13.78 18.33 -9.91
CA PRO A 80 -15.07 18.73 -10.46
C PRO A 80 -15.81 17.57 -11.12
N GLU A 81 -17.13 17.49 -10.96
CA GLU A 81 -17.93 16.34 -11.40
C GLU A 81 -17.77 16.02 -12.90
N GLU A 82 -17.72 17.04 -13.76
CA GLU A 82 -17.48 16.84 -15.20
C GLU A 82 -16.11 16.20 -15.48
N ALA A 83 -15.07 16.63 -14.77
CA ALA A 83 -13.73 16.05 -14.88
C ALA A 83 -13.71 14.62 -14.30
N ARG A 84 -14.46 14.38 -13.22
CA ARG A 84 -14.63 13.06 -12.60
C ARG A 84 -15.21 12.06 -13.61
N GLN A 85 -16.28 12.44 -14.31
CA GLN A 85 -16.93 11.61 -15.32
C GLN A 85 -16.00 11.29 -16.50
N LEU A 86 -15.25 12.30 -16.97
CA LEU A 86 -14.26 12.10 -18.03
C LEU A 86 -13.14 11.13 -17.63
N ILE A 87 -12.66 11.21 -16.38
CA ILE A 87 -11.66 10.28 -15.84
C ILE A 87 -12.23 8.85 -15.82
N LEU A 88 -13.46 8.69 -15.30
CA LEU A 88 -14.12 7.39 -15.23
C LEU A 88 -14.29 6.75 -16.61
N GLU A 89 -14.75 7.53 -17.61
CA GLU A 89 -14.93 7.06 -18.97
C GLU A 89 -13.60 6.62 -19.60
N LYS A 90 -12.57 7.47 -19.51
CA LYS A 90 -11.24 7.16 -20.06
C LYS A 90 -10.66 5.89 -19.44
N LEU A 91 -10.71 5.76 -18.12
CA LEU A 91 -10.17 4.59 -17.42
C LEU A 91 -10.95 3.31 -17.77
N ARG A 92 -12.28 3.40 -17.88
CA ARG A 92 -13.10 2.27 -18.33
C ARG A 92 -12.68 1.79 -19.72
N ASN A 93 -12.50 2.71 -20.66
CA ASN A 93 -12.12 2.36 -22.04
C ASN A 93 -10.73 1.69 -22.08
N VAL A 94 -9.75 2.25 -21.35
CA VAL A 94 -8.41 1.65 -21.25
C VAL A 94 -8.48 0.25 -20.63
N TYR A 95 -9.28 0.08 -19.58
CA TYR A 95 -9.43 -1.20 -18.91
C TYR A 95 -10.05 -2.27 -19.80
N GLN A 96 -11.13 -1.93 -20.52
CA GLN A 96 -11.80 -2.84 -21.44
C GLN A 96 -10.92 -3.22 -22.63
N GLN A 97 -10.07 -2.30 -23.11
CA GLN A 97 -9.11 -2.60 -24.16
C GLN A 97 -8.04 -3.58 -23.69
N ALA A 98 -7.50 -3.38 -22.49
CA ALA A 98 -6.53 -4.30 -21.89
C ALA A 98 -7.14 -5.69 -21.64
N ASP A 99 -8.42 -5.74 -21.21
CA ASP A 99 -9.15 -6.99 -21.02
C ASP A 99 -9.27 -7.78 -22.33
N ALA A 100 -9.71 -7.09 -23.40
CA ALA A 100 -9.88 -7.69 -24.70
C ALA A 100 -8.56 -8.24 -25.24
N GLU A 101 -7.47 -7.45 -25.15
CA GLU A 101 -6.14 -7.87 -25.60
C GLU A 101 -5.65 -9.13 -24.85
N THR A 102 -5.85 -9.17 -23.53
CA THR A 102 -5.52 -10.34 -22.71
C THR A 102 -6.32 -11.58 -23.13
N ALA A 103 -7.62 -11.42 -23.35
CA ALA A 103 -8.49 -12.51 -23.80
C ALA A 103 -8.11 -13.04 -25.20
N TYR A 104 -7.69 -12.15 -26.10
CA TYR A 104 -7.19 -12.55 -27.42
C TYR A 104 -5.93 -13.42 -27.28
N LEU A 105 -4.96 -13.01 -26.45
CA LEU A 105 -3.73 -13.76 -26.23
C LEU A 105 -4.00 -15.16 -25.67
N ASP A 106 -4.83 -15.27 -24.63
CA ASP A 106 -5.23 -16.56 -24.04
C ASP A 106 -5.85 -17.50 -25.09
N SER A 107 -6.74 -16.97 -25.94
CA SER A 107 -7.39 -17.77 -27.00
C SER A 107 -6.41 -18.28 -28.06
N THR A 108 -5.32 -17.56 -28.32
CA THR A 108 -4.27 -17.98 -29.26
C THR A 108 -3.37 -19.07 -28.67
N GLU A 109 -3.03 -18.98 -27.38
CA GLU A 109 -2.27 -20.02 -26.68
C GLU A 109 -3.05 -21.34 -26.61
N GLU A 110 -4.35 -21.30 -26.32
CA GLU A 110 -5.20 -22.49 -26.27
C GLU A 110 -5.32 -23.19 -27.64
N ARG A 111 -5.40 -22.42 -28.74
CA ARG A 111 -5.42 -22.96 -30.10
C ARG A 111 -4.11 -23.65 -30.47
N ALA A 112 -2.96 -23.03 -30.17
CA ALA A 112 -1.65 -23.62 -30.42
C ALA A 112 -1.42 -24.92 -29.61
N HIS A 113 -1.91 -24.98 -28.36
CA HIS A 113 -1.83 -26.20 -27.55
C HIS A 113 -2.70 -27.36 -28.06
N ARG A 114 -3.86 -27.07 -28.68
CA ARG A 114 -4.73 -28.10 -29.28
C ARG A 114 -4.15 -28.70 -30.56
N GLU A 115 -3.42 -27.92 -31.35
CA GLU A 115 -2.79 -28.39 -32.60
C GLU A 115 -1.50 -29.20 -32.36
N GLY A 116 -0.85 -29.04 -31.19
CA GLY A 116 0.36 -29.79 -30.81
C GLY A 116 0.12 -31.14 -30.10
N SER A 117 -1.12 -31.46 -29.69
CA SER A 117 -1.44 -32.68 -28.95
C SER A 117 -1.90 -33.82 -29.87
N HIS A 118 -0.95 -34.38 -30.64
CA HIS A 118 -1.11 -35.62 -31.39
C HIS A 118 0.12 -36.53 -31.15
N ASN A 119 0.41 -36.84 -29.89
CA ASN A 119 1.08 -38.08 -29.46
C ASN A 119 1.30 -38.11 -27.94
N GLY A 120 0.81 -39.14 -27.28
CA GLY A 120 1.34 -39.57 -25.97
C GLY A 120 0.37 -39.48 -24.80
N ASN A 121 0.04 -40.66 -24.26
CA ASN A 121 -0.61 -40.90 -22.98
C ASN A 121 0.09 -40.14 -21.84
N GLY A 122 -0.61 -39.25 -21.13
CA GLY A 122 -0.08 -38.55 -19.98
C GLY A 122 -1.17 -37.77 -19.24
N THR A 123 -1.38 -38.12 -17.98
CA THR A 123 -2.42 -37.66 -17.07
C THR A 123 -2.44 -36.13 -16.94
N ALA A 124 -3.56 -35.52 -17.33
CA ALA A 124 -3.80 -34.09 -17.20
C ALA A 124 -4.32 -33.76 -15.78
N THR A 125 -3.62 -32.89 -15.06
CA THR A 125 -4.22 -32.02 -14.03
C THR A 125 -3.35 -30.78 -13.87
N GLY A 126 -3.71 -29.75 -14.63
CA GLY A 126 -3.17 -28.40 -14.54
C GLY A 126 -4.16 -27.47 -15.21
N THR A 127 -5.33 -27.28 -14.58
CA THR A 127 -6.26 -26.21 -14.95
C THR A 127 -5.52 -24.88 -14.76
N LYS A 128 -4.98 -24.32 -15.84
CA LYS A 128 -4.75 -22.87 -15.95
C LYS A 128 -6.14 -22.25 -15.82
N GLN A 129 -6.51 -21.85 -14.60
CA GLN A 129 -7.68 -21.03 -14.37
C GLN A 129 -7.39 -19.69 -15.03
N SER A 130 -8.09 -19.40 -16.11
CA SER A 130 -8.21 -18.06 -16.69
C SER A 130 -8.66 -17.13 -15.57
N GLN A 131 -7.74 -16.36 -15.01
CA GLN A 131 -8.06 -15.38 -13.97
C GLN A 131 -8.86 -14.27 -14.63
N GLU A 132 -10.17 -14.29 -14.39
CA GLU A 132 -11.10 -13.23 -14.78
C GLU A 132 -10.56 -11.89 -14.25
N MET A 133 -10.41 -10.90 -15.13
CA MET A 133 -9.76 -9.63 -14.78
C MET A 133 -10.62 -8.91 -13.72
N PRO A 134 -10.07 -8.50 -12.57
CA PRO A 134 -10.86 -8.00 -11.44
C PRO A 134 -11.60 -6.69 -11.80
N HIS A 135 -12.64 -6.30 -11.07
CA HIS A 135 -13.27 -5.00 -11.33
C HIS A 135 -12.35 -3.84 -10.92
N LEU A 136 -12.03 -2.93 -11.86
CA LEU A 136 -11.29 -1.71 -11.57
C LEU A 136 -12.20 -0.69 -10.88
N HIS A 137 -11.91 -0.40 -9.62
CA HIS A 137 -12.50 0.71 -8.89
C HIS A 137 -11.76 2.01 -9.22
N VAL A 138 -12.47 3.13 -9.23
CA VAL A 138 -11.88 4.46 -9.42
C VAL A 138 -12.30 5.32 -8.22
N VAL A 139 -11.32 5.66 -7.39
CA VAL A 139 -11.52 6.40 -6.13
C VAL A 139 -10.75 7.72 -6.15
N PHE A 140 -11.23 8.69 -5.37
CA PHE A 140 -10.70 10.04 -5.32
C PHE A 140 -10.24 10.36 -3.89
N GLY A 141 -8.92 10.42 -3.70
CA GLY A 141 -8.26 10.57 -2.41
C GLY A 141 -8.04 9.24 -1.67
N LEU A 142 -7.18 9.30 -0.65
CA LEU A 142 -6.85 8.15 0.20
C LEU A 142 -8.01 7.76 1.14
N ASP A 143 -8.92 8.68 1.45
CA ASP A 143 -10.07 8.40 2.31
C ASP A 143 -11.05 7.42 1.66
N GLN A 144 -11.46 7.68 0.41
CA GLN A 144 -12.31 6.76 -0.35
C GLN A 144 -11.63 5.40 -0.57
N LEU A 145 -10.32 5.38 -0.81
CA LEU A 145 -9.56 4.14 -0.88
C LEU A 145 -9.59 3.38 0.45
N SER A 146 -9.41 4.09 1.56
CA SER A 146 -9.43 3.50 2.90
C SER A 146 -10.79 2.92 3.25
N GLU A 147 -11.88 3.59 2.87
CA GLU A 147 -13.24 3.06 3.00
C GLU A 147 -13.41 1.76 2.22
N LEU A 148 -12.95 1.74 0.96
CA LEU A 148 -13.02 0.58 0.09
C LEU A 148 -12.22 -0.62 0.64
N ILE A 149 -11.00 -0.38 1.13
CA ILE A 149 -10.18 -1.42 1.79
C ILE A 149 -10.88 -1.92 3.07
N ASN A 150 -11.32 -1.01 3.95
CA ASN A 150 -11.94 -1.43 5.22
C ASN A 150 -13.27 -2.20 5.04
N ALA A 151 -13.94 -2.04 3.90
CA ALA A 151 -15.12 -2.79 3.54
C ALA A 151 -14.82 -4.26 3.20
N SER A 152 -13.61 -4.57 2.71
CA SER A 152 -13.19 -5.95 2.41
C SER A 152 -12.49 -6.65 3.56
N LEU A 153 -11.85 -5.90 4.47
CA LEU A 153 -11.09 -6.46 5.59
C LEU A 153 -11.97 -6.95 6.75
N SER A 154 -11.57 -8.08 7.35
CA SER A 154 -12.10 -8.51 8.64
C SER A 154 -11.67 -7.57 9.78
N GLN A 155 -12.33 -7.68 10.94
CA GLN A 155 -12.04 -6.80 12.08
C GLN A 155 -10.59 -6.88 12.55
N ASP A 156 -9.96 -8.05 12.44
CA ASP A 156 -8.58 -8.30 12.89
C ASP A 156 -7.52 -7.78 11.91
N GLU A 157 -7.87 -7.64 10.63
CA GLU A 157 -7.00 -7.16 9.56
C GLU A 157 -6.98 -5.64 9.42
N ARG A 158 -8.01 -4.96 9.95
CA ARG A 158 -8.07 -3.49 9.94
C ARG A 158 -6.85 -2.87 10.62
N LEU A 159 -6.58 -1.61 10.28
CA LEU A 159 -5.48 -0.84 10.85
C LEU A 159 -5.57 -0.81 12.39
N GLY A 160 -4.53 -1.36 13.01
CA GLY A 160 -4.14 -1.11 14.38
C GLY A 160 -3.01 -0.08 14.42
N ARG A 161 -2.91 0.63 15.54
CA ARG A 161 -1.81 1.57 15.82
C ARG A 161 -1.37 1.44 17.25
N LEU A 162 -0.06 1.55 17.49
CA LEU A 162 0.52 1.69 18.81
C LEU A 162 1.44 2.91 18.83
N ALA A 163 1.28 3.77 19.83
CA ALA A 163 2.22 4.85 20.11
C ALA A 163 3.18 4.39 21.21
N LEU A 164 4.48 4.49 20.94
CA LEU A 164 5.53 4.39 21.94
C LEU A 164 6.15 5.78 22.05
N SER A 165 6.04 6.45 23.19
CA SER A 165 6.59 7.79 23.36
C SER A 165 7.62 7.91 24.47
N THR A 166 8.51 8.89 24.33
CA THR A 166 9.49 9.30 25.32
C THR A 166 9.62 10.82 25.36
N HIS A 167 9.88 11.37 26.55
CA HIS A 167 10.12 12.80 26.75
C HIS A 167 11.61 13.14 26.77
N SER A 168 12.49 12.17 26.51
CA SER A 168 13.93 12.42 26.48
C SER A 168 14.26 13.49 25.44
N ARG A 169 15.18 14.39 25.80
CA ARG A 169 15.77 15.40 24.89
C ARG A 169 17.12 14.96 24.33
N SER A 170 17.61 13.79 24.73
CA SER A 170 18.88 13.23 24.27
C SER A 170 18.71 12.54 22.92
N ASN A 171 19.42 12.99 21.90
CA ASN A 171 19.42 12.35 20.57
C ASN A 171 19.89 10.89 20.64
N ALA A 172 20.82 10.57 21.54
CA ALA A 172 21.30 9.19 21.73
C ALA A 172 20.20 8.29 22.31
N GLU A 173 19.45 8.77 23.31
CA GLU A 173 18.34 8.01 23.90
C GLU A 173 17.18 7.86 22.93
N ARG A 174 16.84 8.92 22.17
CA ARG A 174 15.84 8.86 21.09
C ARG A 174 16.23 7.87 19.99
N GLY A 175 17.50 7.86 19.59
CA GLY A 175 18.04 6.90 18.62
C GLY A 175 17.92 5.47 19.11
N GLN A 176 18.35 5.21 20.35
CA GLN A 176 18.23 3.88 20.96
C GLN A 176 16.75 3.44 21.08
N PHE A 177 15.87 4.36 21.47
CA PHE A 177 14.43 4.11 21.56
C PHE A 177 13.83 3.71 20.20
N LEU A 178 14.18 4.45 19.14
CA LEU A 178 13.77 4.13 17.77
C LEU A 178 14.31 2.78 17.31
N ASP A 179 15.56 2.44 17.61
CA ASP A 179 16.15 1.17 17.22
C ASP A 179 15.47 -0.02 17.90
N ILE A 180 15.10 0.12 19.18
CA ILE A 180 14.30 -0.88 19.90
C ILE A 180 12.92 -1.02 19.25
N ALA A 181 12.22 0.09 19.00
CA ALA A 181 10.91 0.08 18.38
C ALA A 181 10.92 -0.53 16.97
N ARG A 182 11.97 -0.27 16.16
CA ARG A 182 12.16 -0.88 14.84
C ARG A 182 12.37 -2.39 14.91
N LYS A 183 13.14 -2.87 15.90
CA LYS A 183 13.32 -4.32 16.10
C LYS A 183 11.98 -5.00 16.42
N LEU A 184 11.22 -4.44 17.36
CA LEU A 184 9.88 -4.93 17.72
C LEU A 184 8.94 -4.93 16.50
N ALA A 185 8.93 -3.84 15.73
CA ALA A 185 8.11 -3.72 14.54
C ALA A 185 8.49 -4.73 13.46
N SER A 186 9.79 -4.97 13.26
CA SER A 186 10.28 -5.92 12.26
C SER A 186 9.87 -7.36 12.58
N GLU A 187 9.92 -7.77 13.86
CA GLU A 187 9.48 -9.10 14.30
C GLU A 187 7.99 -9.31 14.02
N MET A 188 7.19 -8.27 14.25
CA MET A 188 5.74 -8.32 14.05
C MET A 188 5.28 -7.95 12.64
N LYS A 189 6.20 -7.61 11.73
CA LYS A 189 5.92 -7.08 10.39
C LYS A 189 4.94 -5.90 10.47
N CYS A 190 5.34 -4.87 11.20
CA CYS A 190 4.64 -3.60 11.33
C CYS A 190 5.45 -2.47 10.69
N GLN A 191 4.75 -1.49 10.15
CA GLN A 191 5.31 -0.25 9.63
C GLN A 191 5.64 0.70 10.80
N VAL A 192 6.74 1.44 10.68
CA VAL A 192 7.17 2.41 11.69
C VAL A 192 7.11 3.81 11.08
N GLU A 193 6.57 4.77 11.84
CA GLU A 193 6.67 6.20 11.57
C GLU A 193 7.14 6.93 12.83
N VAL A 194 7.92 8.00 12.65
CA VAL A 194 8.41 8.82 13.77
C VAL A 194 7.73 10.18 13.72
N GLU A 195 7.23 10.62 14.87
CA GLU A 195 6.71 11.95 15.10
C GLU A 195 7.51 12.62 16.21
N GLU A 196 8.18 13.72 15.87
CA GLU A 196 8.99 14.50 16.81
C GLU A 196 8.30 15.83 17.11
N LEU A 197 7.78 15.94 18.32
CA LEU A 197 7.23 17.16 18.89
C LEU A 197 8.25 17.78 19.88
N PRO A 198 8.16 19.09 20.20
CA PRO A 198 9.13 19.75 21.06
C PRO A 198 9.37 19.07 22.42
N ASP A 199 8.32 18.51 23.02
CA ASP A 199 8.36 17.88 24.34
C ASP A 199 8.11 16.36 24.31
N GLU A 200 7.80 15.78 23.15
CA GLU A 200 7.47 14.36 23.04
C GLU A 200 8.04 13.77 21.74
N TYR A 201 8.70 12.62 21.85
CA TYR A 201 9.18 11.84 20.74
C TYR A 201 8.38 10.55 20.65
N THR A 202 7.58 10.39 19.60
CA THR A 202 6.65 9.28 19.43
C THR A 202 7.08 8.41 18.25
N VAL A 203 7.20 7.11 18.49
CA VAL A 203 7.36 6.09 17.46
C VAL A 203 6.02 5.38 17.30
N TRP A 204 5.40 5.57 16.15
CA TRP A 204 4.14 4.95 15.76
C TRP A 204 4.40 3.62 15.07
N LEU A 205 3.73 2.57 15.54
CA LEU A 205 3.70 1.26 14.90
C LEU A 205 2.33 1.04 14.25
N TYR A 206 2.32 0.68 12.97
CA TYR A 206 1.10 0.39 12.21
C TYR A 206 1.13 -1.05 11.68
N GLY A 207 -0.01 -1.72 11.75
CA GLY A 207 -0.18 -3.08 11.25
C GLY A 207 -1.62 -3.54 11.39
N SER A 208 -1.89 -4.83 11.21
CA SER A 208 -3.21 -5.39 11.53
C SER A 208 -3.50 -5.21 13.02
N ARG A 209 -4.77 -5.05 13.39
CA ARG A 209 -5.21 -5.06 14.78
C ARG A 209 -4.75 -6.32 15.50
N ARG A 210 -4.70 -7.46 14.82
CA ARG A 210 -4.14 -8.71 15.37
C ARG A 210 -2.67 -8.56 15.76
N GLN A 211 -1.83 -8.03 14.87
CA GLN A 211 -0.39 -7.80 15.13
C GLN A 211 -0.19 -6.81 16.27
N ILE A 212 -0.86 -5.65 16.20
CA ILE A 212 -0.74 -4.61 17.21
C ILE A 212 -1.25 -5.09 18.57
N GLY A 213 -2.37 -5.81 18.61
CA GLY A 213 -2.90 -6.38 19.84
C GLY A 213 -1.97 -7.43 20.46
N ALA A 214 -1.25 -8.20 19.65
CA ALA A 214 -0.22 -9.13 20.15
C ALA A 214 0.96 -8.37 20.76
N LEU A 215 1.47 -7.35 20.09
CA LEU A 215 2.58 -6.53 20.58
C LEU A 215 2.21 -5.78 21.88
N MET A 216 0.99 -5.27 21.99
CA MET A 216 0.49 -4.67 23.24
C MET A 216 0.46 -5.66 24.41
N ARG A 217 0.13 -6.94 24.18
CA ARG A 217 0.13 -7.97 25.23
C ARG A 217 1.54 -8.35 25.67
N GLU A 218 2.52 -8.32 24.76
CA GLU A 218 3.92 -8.59 25.09
C GLU A 218 4.56 -7.46 25.89
N LEU A 219 4.20 -6.21 25.59
CA LEU A 219 4.66 -5.03 26.31
C LEU A 219 3.94 -4.80 27.64
N ALA A 220 2.78 -5.45 27.86
CA ALA A 220 2.06 -5.33 29.11
C ALA A 220 2.95 -5.85 30.27
N PRO A 221 3.05 -5.12 31.39
CA PRO A 221 3.83 -5.57 32.53
C PRO A 221 3.30 -6.93 32.97
N ARG A 222 4.18 -7.93 33.00
CA ARG A 222 3.86 -9.22 33.61
C ARG A 222 3.70 -8.95 35.11
N GLY A 223 2.47 -9.03 35.59
CA GLY A 223 2.16 -8.98 37.02
C GLY A 223 2.80 -10.12 37.79
#